data_AF-A0A3P6R7U2-F1
#
_entry.id   AF-A0A3P6R7U2-F1
#
_cell.length_a   1.000
_cell.length_b   1.000
_cell.length_c   1.000
_cell.angle_alpha   90.00
_cell.angle_beta   90.00
_cell.angle_gamma   90.00
#
_symmetry.space_group_name_H-M   'P 1'
#
loop_
_entity.id
_entity.type
_entity.pdbx_description
1 polymer ?
#
loop_
_entity_poly.entity_id
_entity_poly.type
_entity_poly.pdbx_seq_one_letter_code
_entity_poly.pdbx_strand_id
1 'polypeptide(L)' 'MSLLSVLHDYNKTNYQLNPVFVSQEDYNAYYGGISNGLLWPALHNLAEYIVKEYDDPAVSSEAYALLSFLAFLFVVI' A
#
# COMPACT_ATOMS: atom_id res chain seq x y z
N MET A 1 -13.30 17.28 -13.58
CA MET A 1 -13.56 15.84 -13.81
C MET A 1 -13.77 15.18 -12.46
N SER A 2 -14.82 14.40 -12.26
CA SER A 2 -15.08 13.72 -10.98
C SER A 2 -14.44 12.33 -10.97
N LEU A 3 -14.07 11.81 -9.79
CA LEU A 3 -13.53 10.45 -9.65
C LEU A 3 -14.46 9.40 -10.28
N LEU A 4 -15.78 9.56 -10.09
CA LEU A 4 -16.79 8.69 -10.68
C LEU A 4 -16.74 8.68 -12.22
N SER A 5 -16.51 9.82 -12.86
CA SER A 5 -16.39 9.89 -14.33
C SER A 5 -15.17 9.14 -14.85
N VAL A 6 -14.04 9.21 -14.13
CA VAL A 6 -12.81 8.50 -14.49
C VAL A 6 -12.99 6.99 -14.32
N LEU A 7 -13.56 6.54 -13.20
CA LEU A 7 -13.84 5.13 -12.95
C LEU A 7 -14.78 4.55 -14.01
N HIS A 8 -15.82 5.30 -14.37
CA HIS A 8 -16.77 4.91 -15.41
C HIS A 8 -16.10 4.81 -16.80
N ASP A 9 -15.21 5.75 -17.14
CA ASP A 9 -14.52 5.74 -18.43
C ASP A 9 -13.50 4.60 -18.57
N TYR A 10 -12.80 4.21 -17.48
CA TYR A 10 -11.93 3.04 -17.48
C TYR A 10 -12.71 1.72 -17.64
N ASN A 11 -13.93 1.66 -17.08
CA ASN A 11 -14.83 0.50 -17.18
C ASN A 11 -15.59 0.40 -18.53
N LYS A 12 -15.38 1.31 -19.49
CA LYS A 12 -16.05 1.26 -20.81
C LYS A 12 -15.51 0.17 -21.75
N THR A 13 -14.39 -0.46 -21.40
CA THR A 13 -13.78 -1.57 -22.17
C THR A 13 -13.94 -2.89 -21.41
N ASN A 14 -13.41 -4.02 -21.92
CA ASN A 14 -13.43 -5.32 -21.22
C ASN A 14 -12.63 -5.34 -19.88
N TYR A 15 -12.12 -4.19 -19.44
CA TYR A 15 -11.41 -4.04 -18.18
C TYR A 15 -12.42 -3.74 -17.06
N GLN A 16 -12.47 -4.61 -16.04
CA GLN A 16 -13.26 -4.39 -14.83
C GLN A 16 -12.35 -3.84 -13.73
N LEU A 17 -12.44 -2.54 -13.49
CA LEU A 17 -11.79 -1.88 -12.38
C LEU A 17 -12.62 -2.13 -11.11
N ASN A 18 -12.04 -2.90 -10.18
CA ASN A 18 -12.57 -3.11 -8.83
C ASN A 18 -11.78 -2.25 -7.83
N PRO A 19 -12.22 -1.02 -7.54
CA PRO A 19 -11.52 -0.17 -6.59
C PRO A 19 -11.61 -0.74 -5.17
N VAL A 20 -10.46 -0.85 -4.53
CA VAL A 20 -10.36 -1.14 -3.10
C VAL A 20 -10.42 0.17 -2.33
N PHE A 21 -11.41 0.29 -1.44
CA PHE A 21 -11.54 1.43 -0.55
C PHE A 21 -10.88 1.10 0.78
N VAL A 22 -9.84 1.86 1.12
CA VAL A 22 -9.16 1.83 2.42
C VAL A 22 -9.35 3.17 3.12
N SER A 23 -9.26 3.18 4.45
CA SER A 23 -9.27 4.43 5.21
C SER A 23 -8.01 5.25 4.90
N GLN A 24 -8.06 6.56 5.13
CA GLN A 24 -6.88 7.41 4.89
C GLN A 24 -5.73 7.08 5.84
N GLU A 25 -6.04 6.70 7.09
CA GLU A 25 -5.06 6.26 8.08
C GLU A 25 -4.35 4.98 7.61
N ASP A 26 -5.13 3.98 7.20
CA ASP A 26 -4.62 2.74 6.62
C ASP A 26 -3.76 3.01 5.38
N TYR A 27 -4.26 3.82 4.44
CA TYR A 27 -3.51 4.16 3.24
C TYR A 27 -2.16 4.81 3.57
N ASN A 28 -2.13 5.72 4.54
CA ASN A 28 -0.90 6.38 4.97
C ASN A 28 0.05 5.39 5.66
N ALA A 29 -0.45 4.47 6.49
CA ALA A 29 0.35 3.43 7.12
C ALA A 29 0.95 2.47 6.09
N TYR A 30 0.15 1.97 5.14
CA TYR A 30 0.59 1.00 4.14
C TYR A 30 1.45 1.60 3.04
N TYR A 31 0.98 2.67 2.40
CA TYR A 31 1.65 3.27 1.24
C TYR A 31 2.72 4.26 1.67
N GLY A 32 2.38 5.19 2.58
CA GLY A 32 3.32 6.19 3.08
C GLY A 32 4.39 5.60 3.99
N GLY A 33 4.00 4.72 4.91
CA GLY A 33 4.89 4.07 5.88
C GLY A 33 5.61 2.86 5.28
N ILE A 34 4.92 1.71 5.20
CA ILE A 34 5.57 0.43 4.92
C ILE A 34 6.14 0.40 3.49
N SER A 35 5.38 0.83 2.49
CA SER A 35 5.82 0.77 1.09
C SER A 35 6.94 1.75 0.81
N ASN A 36 6.77 3.03 1.13
CA ASN A 36 7.75 4.07 0.78
C ASN A 36 8.87 4.26 1.83
N GLY A 37 8.60 3.99 3.10
CA GLY A 37 9.54 4.18 4.20
C GLY A 37 10.37 2.94 4.54
N LEU A 38 9.94 1.74 4.14
CA LEU A 38 10.67 0.49 4.39
C LEU A 38 10.98 -0.27 3.10
N LEU A 39 9.95 -0.73 2.38
CA LEU A 39 10.13 -1.65 1.26
C LEU A 39 10.87 -1.01 0.09
N TRP A 40 10.47 0.18 -0.34
CA TRP A 40 11.07 0.86 -1.47
C TRP A 40 12.58 1.12 -1.25
N PRO A 41 13.02 1.74 -0.14
CA PRO A 41 14.43 1.94 0.12
C PRO A 41 15.19 0.61 0.28
N ALA A 42 14.62 -0.37 0.98
CA ALA A 42 15.24 -1.68 1.15
C ALA A 42 15.48 -2.41 -0.18
N LEU A 43 14.49 -2.40 -1.09
CA LEU A 43 14.60 -3.03 -2.40
C LEU A 43 15.59 -2.33 -3.33
N HIS A 44 15.87 -1.05 -3.09
CA HIS A 44 16.83 -0.26 -3.87
C HIS A 44 18.21 -0.18 -3.21
N ASN A 45 18.46 -0.91 -2.12
CA ASN A 45 19.70 -0.86 -1.33
C ASN A 45 20.02 0.55 -0.79
N LEU A 46 19.00 1.32 -0.45
CA LEU A 46 19.07 2.68 0.08
C LEU A 46 18.77 2.66 1.59
N ALA A 47 19.59 1.97 2.37
CA ALA A 47 19.35 1.72 3.79
C ALA A 47 19.27 3.01 4.62
N GLU A 48 19.96 4.07 4.22
CA GLU A 48 19.94 5.37 4.87
C GLU A 48 18.61 6.12 4.76
N TYR A 49 17.74 5.70 3.83
CA TYR A 49 16.39 6.24 3.65
C TYR A 49 15.31 5.37 4.29
N ILE A 50 15.68 4.24 4.90
CA ILE A 50 14.75 3.45 5.71
C ILE A 50 14.40 4.26 6.96
N VAL A 51 13.11 4.38 7.25
CA VAL A 51 12.65 5.06 8.47
C VAL A 51 13.17 4.28 9.67
N LYS A 52 13.90 4.98 10.56
CA LYS A 52 14.58 4.39 11.73
C LYS A 52 13.66 3.66 12.70
N GLU A 53 12.37 3.96 12.68
CA GLU A 53 11.35 3.26 13.48
C GLU A 53 11.30 1.75 13.15
N TYR A 54 11.65 1.37 11.91
CA TYR A 54 11.73 -0.03 11.49
C TYR A 54 13.01 -0.75 11.92
N ASP A 55 13.97 -0.07 12.56
CA ASP A 55 15.11 -0.75 13.20
C ASP A 55 14.67 -1.53 14.44
N ASP A 56 13.51 -1.20 15.03
CA ASP A 56 12.89 -1.98 16.09
C ASP A 56 12.24 -3.26 15.52
N PRO A 57 12.70 -4.45 15.94
CA PRO A 57 12.12 -5.72 15.50
C PRO A 57 10.61 -5.83 15.75
N ALA A 58 10.08 -5.18 16.79
CA ALA A 58 8.65 -5.20 17.09
C ALA A 58 7.85 -4.45 16.00
N VAL A 59 8.30 -3.25 15.63
CA VAL A 59 7.68 -2.40 14.61
C VAL A 59 7.81 -3.04 13.23
N SER A 60 8.96 -3.63 12.93
CA SER A 60 9.16 -4.36 11.67
C SER A 60 8.22 -5.57 11.57
N SER A 61 8.07 -6.34 12.64
CA SER A 61 7.16 -7.49 12.67
C SER A 61 5.70 -7.08 12.46
N GLU A 62 5.26 -6.00 13.11
CA GLU A 62 3.93 -5.42 12.94
C GLU A 62 3.70 -4.97 11.49
N ALA A 63 4.68 -4.31 10.87
CA ALA A 63 4.64 -3.92 9.47
C ALA A 63 4.45 -5.11 8.52
N TYR A 64 5.14 -6.23 8.75
CA TYR A 64 4.96 -7.44 7.93
C TYR A 64 3.57 -8.08 8.10
N ALA A 65 3.02 -8.08 9.32
CA ALA A 65 1.68 -8.58 9.57
C ALA A 65 0.62 -7.71 8.86
N LEU A 66 0.77 -6.39 8.94
CA LEU A 66 -0.07 -5.41 8.26
C LEU A 66 -0.01 -5.57 6.73
N LEU A 67 1.18 -5.69 6.16
CA LEU A 67 1.36 -5.91 4.73
C LEU A 67 0.67 -7.21 4.27
N SER A 68 0.75 -8.28 5.07
CA SER A 68 0.08 -9.55 4.78
C SER A 68 -1.43 -9.38 4.75
N PHE A 69 -2.02 -8.63 5.69
CA PHE A 69 -3.45 -8.35 5.72
C PHE A 69 -3.92 -7.56 4.50
N LEU A 70 -3.17 -6.54 4.10
CA LEU A 70 -3.46 -5.79 2.87
C LEU A 70 -3.40 -6.68 1.64
N ALA A 71 -2.36 -7.53 1.51
CA ALA A 71 -2.24 -8.46 0.40
C ALA A 71 -3.44 -9.40 0.30
N PHE A 72 -3.95 -9.90 1.42
CA PHE A 72 -5.19 -10.68 1.44
C PHE A 72 -6.38 -9.91 0.87
N LEU A 73 -6.49 -8.61 1.16
CA LEU A 73 -7.59 -7.78 0.66
C LEU A 73 -7.61 -7.70 -0.87
N PHE A 74 -6.44 -7.78 -1.52
CA PHE A 74 -6.30 -7.80 -2.98
C PHE A 74 -6.43 -9.19 -3.62
N VAL A 75 -6.31 -10.28 -2.85
CA VAL A 75 -6.42 -11.66 -3.35
C VAL A 75 -7.87 -12.14 -3.46
N VAL A 76 -8.81 -11.49 -2.74
CA VAL A 76 -10.23 -11.90 -2.66
C VAL A 76 -11.13 -11.13 -3.65
N ILE A 77 -10.55 -10.30 -4.51
CA ILE A 77 -11.25 -9.49 -5.54
C ILE A 77 -10.89 -9.96 -6.95
#